data_AF-X0UC92-F1
#
_entry.id   AF-X0UC92-F1
#
_cell.length_a   1.000
_cell.length_b   1.000
_cell.length_c   1.000
_cell.angle_alpha   90.00
_cell.angle_beta   90.00
_cell.angle_gamma   90.00
#
_symmetry.space_group_name_H-M   'P 1'
#
loop_
_entity.id
_entity.type
_entity.pdbx_description
1 polymer ?
#
loop_
_entity_poly.entity_id
_entity_poly.type
_entity_poly.pdbx_seq_one_letter_code
_entity_poly.pdbx_strand_id
1 'polypeptide(L)'
;MFKFPFLPREQKFFDLFEQSAQNMVKTAQSLKQLVDNWQDVEERVGEITELEHQGDTITHQIMAQLHRTFVTPFDREDIALLAHVLDDVTDFIH
;
A
#
# COMPACT_ATOMS: atom_id res chain seq x y z
N MET A 1 -20.75 -30.35 -16.36
CA MET A 1 -20.27 -29.92 -15.03
C MET A 1 -19.86 -28.47 -15.15
N PHE A 2 -20.70 -27.53 -14.70
CA PHE A 2 -20.40 -26.10 -14.79
C PHE A 2 -19.32 -25.75 -13.75
N LYS A 3 -18.09 -25.50 -14.21
CA LYS A 3 -17.07 -24.84 -13.39
C LYS A 3 -17.43 -23.37 -13.31
N PHE A 4 -18.00 -22.94 -12.19
CA PHE A 4 -18.03 -21.52 -11.86
C PHE A 4 -16.60 -21.08 -11.53
N PRO A 5 -16.03 -20.05 -12.18
CA PRO A 5 -14.79 -19.44 -11.73
C PRO A 5 -15.09 -18.61 -10.48
N PHE A 6 -15.25 -19.28 -9.33
CA PHE A 6 -15.05 -18.67 -8.02
C PHE A 6 -13.52 -18.59 -7.84
N LEU A 7 -12.80 -17.47 -7.68
CA LEU A 7 -13.12 -16.12 -7.24
C LEU A 7 -12.15 -15.09 -7.89
N PRO A 8 -12.62 -14.01 -8.52
CA PRO A 8 -11.76 -12.88 -8.91
C PRO A 8 -11.38 -11.95 -7.75
N ARG A 9 -12.04 -12.08 -6.58
CA ARG A 9 -11.94 -11.12 -5.47
C ARG A 9 -10.71 -11.32 -4.59
N GLU A 10 -10.20 -12.54 -4.48
CA GLU A 10 -9.05 -12.86 -3.62
C GLU A 10 -7.76 -12.27 -4.18
N GLN A 11 -7.56 -12.34 -5.51
CA GLN A 11 -6.37 -11.82 -6.18
C GLN A 11 -6.17 -10.32 -5.94
N LYS A 12 -7.28 -9.57 -5.87
CA LYS A 12 -7.26 -8.13 -5.69
C LYS A 12 -6.62 -7.66 -4.36
N PHE A 13 -6.74 -8.44 -3.28
CA PHE A 13 -6.05 -8.06 -2.03
C PHE A 13 -4.54 -8.15 -2.19
N PHE A 14 -4.05 -9.25 -2.78
CA PHE A 14 -2.62 -9.44 -3.01
C PHE A 14 -2.05 -8.37 -3.96
N ASP A 15 -2.79 -8.02 -5.02
CA ASP A 15 -2.40 -6.96 -5.94
C ASP A 15 -2.29 -5.59 -5.23
N LEU A 16 -3.20 -5.30 -4.29
CA LEU A 16 -3.17 -4.05 -3.51
C LEU A 16 -2.02 -4.05 -2.49
N PHE A 17 -1.76 -5.17 -1.83
CA PHE A 17 -0.61 -5.31 -0.93
C PHE A 17 0.71 -5.16 -1.68
N GLU A 18 0.84 -5.75 -2.88
CA GLU A 18 2.02 -5.57 -3.71
C GLU A 18 2.21 -4.10 -4.12
N GLN A 19 1.12 -3.42 -4.50
CA GLN A 19 1.17 -1.97 -4.81
C GLN A 19 1.61 -1.15 -3.58
N SER A 20 1.04 -1.41 -2.40
CA SER A 20 1.42 -0.72 -1.16
C SER A 20 2.90 -0.97 -0.81
N ALA A 21 3.37 -2.21 -0.89
CA ALA A 21 4.77 -2.56 -0.64
C ALA A 21 5.73 -1.91 -1.66
N GLN A 22 5.35 -1.87 -2.94
CA GLN A 22 6.14 -1.16 -3.96
C GLN A 22 6.18 0.35 -3.71
N ASN A 23 5.07 0.94 -3.26
CA ASN A 23 5.02 2.35 -2.87
C ASN A 23 5.96 2.63 -1.68
N MET A 24 5.85 1.85 -0.61
CA MET A 24 6.72 1.93 0.57
C MET A 24 8.22 1.86 0.19
N VAL A 25 8.59 0.93 -0.70
CA VAL A 25 9.98 0.83 -1.20
C VAL A 25 10.41 2.08 -1.96
N LYS A 26 9.53 2.66 -2.79
CA LYS A 26 9.82 3.91 -3.51
C LYS A 26 9.98 5.07 -2.52
N THR A 27 9.11 5.20 -1.52
CA THR A 27 9.21 6.24 -0.49
C THR A 27 10.55 6.15 0.24
N ALA A 28 10.96 4.95 0.65
CA ALA A 28 12.25 4.73 1.30
C ALA A 28 13.44 5.06 0.40
N GLN A 29 13.34 4.76 -0.90
CA GLN A 29 14.36 5.11 -1.89
C GLN A 29 14.45 6.62 -2.11
N SER A 30 13.32 7.34 -2.14
CA SER A 30 13.27 8.79 -2.25
C SER A 30 13.91 9.46 -1.03
N LEU A 31 13.61 8.99 0.19
CA LEU A 31 14.28 9.47 1.40
C LEU A 31 15.78 9.22 1.35
N LYS A 32 16.21 8.01 0.97
CA LYS A 32 17.63 7.70 0.81
C LYS A 32 18.31 8.65 -0.17
N GLN A 33 17.68 8.95 -1.30
CA GLN A 33 18.22 9.88 -2.29
C GLN A 33 18.34 11.30 -1.75
N LEU A 34 17.34 11.77 -1.00
CA LEU A 34 17.37 13.08 -0.32
C LEU A 34 18.53 13.17 0.68
N VAL A 35 18.75 12.12 1.47
CA VAL A 35 19.84 12.08 2.46
C VAL A 35 21.22 11.96 1.79
N ASP A 36 21.36 11.09 0.77
CA ASP A 36 22.61 10.91 0.03
C ASP A 36 22.98 12.17 -0.77
N ASN A 37 21.99 12.85 -1.34
CA ASN A 37 22.14 14.03 -2.20
C ASN A 37 21.25 15.17 -1.71
N TRP A 38 21.82 16.03 -0.86
CA TRP A 38 21.14 17.16 -0.24
C TRP A 38 20.93 18.36 -1.19
N GLN A 39 20.19 18.15 -2.27
CA GLN A 39 19.83 19.12 -3.30
C GLN A 39 18.34 19.04 -3.59
N ASP A 40 17.75 20.15 -4.06
CA ASP A 40 16.32 20.25 -4.44
C ASP A 40 15.37 19.72 -3.34
N VAL A 41 15.72 20.01 -2.07
CA VAL A 41 15.08 19.43 -0.88
C VAL A 41 13.56 19.61 -0.90
N GLU A 42 13.06 20.79 -1.27
CA GLU A 42 11.62 21.06 -1.32
C GLU A 42 10.89 20.17 -2.35
N GLU A 43 11.48 19.99 -3.53
CA GLU A 43 10.92 19.12 -4.57
C GLU A 43 10.92 17.66 -4.12
N ARG A 44 12.04 17.19 -3.53
CA ARG A 44 12.18 15.82 -3.02
C ARG A 44 11.24 15.50 -1.86
N VAL A 45 11.04 16.46 -0.96
CA VAL A 45 10.05 16.32 0.12
C VAL A 45 8.64 16.25 -0.49
N GLY A 46 8.34 17.09 -1.50
CA GLY A 46 7.09 17.00 -2.24
C GLY A 46 6.86 15.62 -2.89
N GLU A 47 7.90 15.02 -3.49
CA GLU A 47 7.83 13.64 -4.02
C GLU A 47 7.51 12.61 -2.93
N ILE A 48 8.08 12.75 -1.73
CA ILE A 48 7.80 11.86 -0.59
C ILE A 48 6.36 12.03 -0.11
N THR A 49 5.87 13.27 0.03
CA THR A 49 4.47 13.55 0.39
C THR A 49 3.49 12.95 -0.63
N GLU A 50 3.77 13.04 -1.93
CA GLU A 50 2.92 12.43 -2.95
C GLU A 50 2.94 10.89 -2.91
N LEU A 51 4.06 10.28 -2.49
CA LEU A 51 4.15 8.85 -2.28
C LEU A 51 3.40 8.42 -1.01
N GLU A 52 3.41 9.22 0.04
CA GLU A 52 2.59 8.98 1.25
C GLU A 52 1.09 9.00 0.90
N HIS A 53 0.61 10.03 0.20
CA HIS A 53 -0.80 10.11 -0.23
C HIS A 53 -1.22 8.92 -1.11
N GLN A 54 -0.29 8.40 -1.92
CA GLN A 54 -0.51 7.18 -2.71
C GLN A 54 -0.63 5.94 -1.83
N GLY A 55 0.21 5.81 -0.79
CA GLY A 55 0.13 4.75 0.23
C GLY A 55 -1.23 4.75 0.92
N ASP A 56 -1.61 5.90 1.46
CA ASP A 56 -2.90 6.18 2.10
C ASP A 56 -4.09 5.76 1.22
N THR A 57 -4.01 6.11 -0.07
CA THR A 57 -5.04 5.74 -1.05
C THR A 57 -5.15 4.23 -1.22
N ILE A 58 -4.03 3.51 -1.26
CA ILE A 58 -4.01 2.06 -1.39
C ILE A 58 -4.55 1.41 -0.11
N THR A 59 -4.14 1.89 1.06
CA THR A 59 -4.64 1.43 2.38
C THR A 59 -6.17 1.58 2.45
N HIS A 60 -6.70 2.75 2.06
CA HIS A 60 -8.14 2.97 1.94
C HIS A 60 -8.83 2.00 0.97
N GLN A 61 -8.20 1.69 -0.16
CA GLN A 61 -8.74 0.72 -1.12
C GLN A 61 -8.78 -0.70 -0.54
N ILE A 62 -7.77 -1.12 0.21
CA ILE A 62 -7.73 -2.42 0.90
C ILE A 62 -8.88 -2.49 1.92
N MET A 63 -9.04 -1.46 2.75
CA MET A 63 -10.10 -1.41 3.77
C MET A 63 -11.50 -1.38 3.14
N ALA A 64 -11.69 -0.62 2.06
CA ALA A 64 -12.95 -0.60 1.32
C ALA A 64 -13.28 -1.96 0.68
N GLN A 65 -12.26 -2.65 0.14
CA GLN A 65 -12.40 -3.99 -0.41
C GLN A 65 -12.72 -5.01 0.70
N LEU A 66 -12.07 -4.91 1.86
CA LEU A 66 -12.33 -5.73 3.03
C LEU A 66 -13.78 -5.59 3.51
N HIS A 67 -14.30 -4.37 3.64
CA HIS A 67 -15.69 -4.11 4.03
C HIS A 67 -16.73 -4.67 3.04
N ARG A 68 -16.39 -4.76 1.74
CA ARG A 68 -17.29 -5.25 0.69
C ARG A 68 -17.13 -6.75 0.39
N THR A 69 -16.19 -7.42 1.04
CA THR A 69 -15.87 -8.82 0.79
C THR A 69 -16.42 -9.69 1.93
N PHE A 70 -17.29 -10.65 1.59
CA PHE A 70 -17.88 -11.58 2.56
C PHE A 70 -16.94 -12.74 2.92
N VAL A 71 -16.23 -13.30 1.93
CA VAL A 71 -15.22 -14.36 2.12
C VAL A 71 -13.86 -13.79 1.77
N THR A 72 -12.96 -13.72 2.75
CA THR A 72 -11.59 -13.23 2.60
C THR A 72 -10.61 -14.38 2.37
N PRO A 73 -9.47 -14.12 1.69
CA PRO A 73 -8.47 -15.16 1.41
C PRO A 73 -7.75 -15.68 2.66
N PHE A 74 -7.72 -14.88 3.72
CA PHE A 74 -7.22 -15.21 5.05
C PHE A 74 -7.92 -14.32 6.08
N ASP A 75 -7.48 -14.37 7.34
CA ASP A 75 -8.12 -13.68 8.45
C ASP A 75 -8.26 -12.17 8.21
N ARG A 76 -9.46 -11.65 8.47
CA ARG A 76 -9.82 -10.26 8.17
C ARG A 76 -9.00 -9.26 8.96
N GLU A 77 -8.71 -9.61 10.21
CA GLU A 77 -7.90 -8.81 11.13
C GLU A 77 -6.46 -8.71 10.61
N ASP A 78 -5.90 -9.81 10.09
CA ASP A 78 -4.57 -9.82 9.49
C ASP A 78 -4.51 -9.00 8.19
N ILE A 79 -5.57 -9.00 7.37
CA ILE A 79 -5.64 -8.15 6.17
C ILE A 79 -5.57 -6.66 6.56
N ALA A 80 -6.36 -6.26 7.56
CA ALA A 80 -6.38 -4.89 8.04
C ALA A 80 -5.04 -4.49 8.69
N LEU A 81 -4.49 -5.38 9.52
CA LEU A 81 -3.21 -5.16 10.19
C LEU A 81 -2.07 -5.05 9.18
N LEU A 82 -2.02 -5.91 8.16
CA LEU A 82 -0.98 -5.85 7.13
C LEU A 82 -1.05 -4.54 6.34
N ALA A 83 -2.27 -4.08 5.99
CA ALA A 83 -2.44 -2.80 5.31
C ALA A 83 -1.91 -1.65 6.18
N HIS A 84 -2.32 -1.60 7.45
CA HIS A 84 -1.89 -0.58 8.41
C HIS A 84 -0.38 -0.57 8.64
N VAL A 85 0.26 -1.74 8.77
CA VAL A 85 1.71 -1.81 9.01
C VAL A 85 2.51 -1.37 7.78
N LEU A 86 2.02 -1.60 6.56
CA LEU A 86 2.66 -1.07 5.34
C LEU A 86 2.52 0.45 5.22
N ASP A 87 1.38 0.98 5.64
CA ASP A 87 1.07 2.40 5.76
C ASP A 87 2.01 3.09 6.77
N ASP A 88 2.09 2.54 7.99
CA ASP A 88 2.92 3.07 9.09
C ASP A 88 4.38 3.27 8.65
N VAL A 89 4.94 2.33 7.87
CA VAL A 89 6.33 2.46 7.38
C VAL A 89 6.47 3.63 6.41
N THR A 90 5.46 3.87 5.58
CA THR A 90 5.43 5.02 4.66
C THR A 90 5.28 6.33 5.45
N ASP A 91 4.41 6.34 6.46
CA ASP A 91 4.19 7.50 7.33
C ASP A 91 5.41 7.84 8.19
N PHE A 92 6.18 6.86 8.64
CA PHE A 92 7.44 7.12 9.36
C PHE A 92 8.52 7.75 8.48
N ILE A 93 8.38 7.70 7.16
CA ILE A 93 9.32 8.31 6.21
C ILE A 93 8.94 9.76 5.89
N HIS A 94 7.63 10.05 5.83
CA HIS A 94 7.07 11.37 5.53
C HIS A 94 7.20 12.34 6.73
#